data_AF-A0A847B4E9-F1
#
_entry.id   AF-A0A847B4E9-F1
#
_cell.length_a   1.000
_cell.length_b   1.000
_cell.length_c   1.000
_cell.angle_alpha   90.00
_cell.angle_beta   90.00
_cell.angle_gamma   90.00
#
_symmetry.space_group_name_H-M   'P 1'
#
loop_
_entity.id
_entity.type
_entity.pdbx_description
1 polymer ?
#
loop_
_entity_poly.entity_id
_entity_poly.type
_entity_poly.pdbx_seq_one_letter_code
_entity_poly.pdbx_strand_id
1 'polypeptide(L)'
;VNILGVCFFKEENKRKIRPLPFDGLSGETKIVPKLEKGEQANPYPYLLFGSLFYVFEAIVVMVIFTMLSNHESDVLKDVAYSVLIVGAVGLAILLYNIVPIRVDSITDGYRLTTVSNPKNRAAFNELLRVEHLISHGETDVEVRVFDEITNFTTDLNLNKVYALLDKKAYAEAEVIIDKIIAAKDEIDEKVYIRARAQKIYIGLIDKDLEAARAYYNAEVPINERREISRDISMASIRTYLLMAGLLDKSRSECLVALNNVYRAFKRTPKTRQATEVILFNEALQKVIDAHPEWELEGYKLKVAN
;
A
#
# COMPACT_ATOMS: atom_id res chain seq x y z
N VAL A 1 -2.79 20.69 4.02
CA VAL A 1 -1.40 20.97 3.62
C VAL A 1 -0.52 20.73 4.83
N ASN A 2 0.42 19.79 4.75
CA ASN A 2 1.46 19.59 5.76
C ASN A 2 2.71 20.37 5.34
N ILE A 3 3.20 21.26 6.20
CA ILE A 3 4.49 21.93 6.04
C ILE A 3 5.31 21.59 7.28
N LEU A 4 6.38 20.82 7.10
CA LEU A 4 7.34 20.47 8.16
C LEU A 4 6.68 19.89 9.44
N GLY A 5 5.62 19.08 9.28
CA GLY A 5 4.90 18.44 10.39
C GLY A 5 3.68 19.21 10.91
N VAL A 6 3.48 20.46 10.47
CA VAL A 6 2.30 21.26 10.81
C VAL A 6 1.27 21.14 9.69
N CYS A 7 0.14 20.50 9.97
CA CYS A 7 -0.94 20.38 9.00
C CYS A 7 -1.99 21.48 9.17
N PHE A 8 -2.27 22.17 8.06
CA PHE A 8 -3.39 23.08 7.87
C PHE A 8 -4.54 22.35 7.16
N PHE A 9 -5.71 22.30 7.80
CA PHE A 9 -6.92 21.67 7.28
C PHE A 9 -7.97 22.73 6.97
N LYS A 10 -8.79 22.44 5.95
CA LYS A 10 -10.07 23.09 5.73
C LYS A 10 -11.15 22.03 5.79
N GLU A 11 -11.91 21.99 6.88
CA GLU A 11 -13.03 21.08 7.09
C GLU A 11 -14.30 21.91 7.25
N GLU A 12 -15.36 21.59 6.50
CA GLU A 12 -16.67 22.26 6.63
C GLU A 12 -16.57 23.80 6.64
N ASN A 13 -15.68 24.35 5.80
CA ASN A 13 -15.32 25.77 5.73
C ASN A 13 -14.61 26.39 6.94
N LYS A 14 -14.28 25.61 7.98
CA LYS A 14 -13.43 26.03 9.10
C LYS A 14 -11.97 25.66 8.87
N ARG A 15 -11.06 26.55 9.27
CA ARG A 15 -9.60 26.29 9.24
C ARG A 15 -9.18 25.66 10.56
N LYS A 16 -8.50 24.52 10.52
CA LYS A 16 -7.94 23.84 11.70
C LYS A 16 -6.43 23.64 11.51
N ILE A 17 -5.69 23.63 12.62
CA ILE A 17 -4.25 23.36 12.64
C ILE A 17 -4.04 22.21 13.63
N ARG A 18 -3.41 21.12 13.17
CA ARG A 18 -3.02 20.00 14.04
C ARG A 18 -1.71 19.38 13.53
N PRO A 19 -0.80 18.92 14.41
CA PRO A 19 0.37 18.19 13.98
C PRO A 19 -0.06 16.80 13.49
N LEU A 20 0.33 16.43 12.27
CA LEU A 20 0.22 15.04 11.79
C LEU A 20 1.51 14.62 11.09
N PRO A 21 1.90 13.34 11.22
CA PRO A 21 2.94 12.78 10.38
C PRO A 21 2.46 12.75 8.92
N PHE A 22 3.41 12.86 8.00
CA PHE A 22 3.17 12.67 6.57
C PHE A 22 4.30 11.82 5.98
N ASP A 23 4.00 11.05 4.94
CA ASP A 23 4.99 10.30 4.19
C ASP A 23 5.49 11.19 3.04
N GLY A 24 6.63 11.85 3.24
CA GLY A 24 7.25 12.71 2.23
C GLY A 24 8.46 13.47 2.74
N LEU A 25 9.21 14.10 1.83
CA LEU A 25 10.45 14.83 2.17
C LEU A 25 10.22 16.29 2.58
N SER A 26 9.24 16.99 1.99
CA SER A 26 9.05 18.44 2.16
C SER A 26 7.64 18.87 2.56
N GLY A 27 6.65 18.00 2.42
CA GLY A 27 5.26 18.23 2.79
C GLY A 27 4.32 17.36 1.97
N GLU A 28 3.05 17.27 2.38
CA GLU A 28 2.01 16.63 1.59
C GLU A 28 0.72 17.46 1.67
N THR A 29 0.13 17.75 0.52
CA THR A 29 -1.23 18.29 0.47
C THR A 29 -2.15 17.12 0.18
N LYS A 30 -3.03 16.72 1.11
CA LYS A 30 -4.09 15.76 0.80
C LYS A 30 -5.38 16.50 0.45
N ILE A 31 -6.03 16.10 -0.64
CA ILE A 31 -7.35 16.59 -1.04
C ILE A 31 -8.28 15.40 -1.08
N VAL A 32 -9.50 15.61 -0.56
CA VAL A 32 -10.55 14.60 -0.59
C VAL A 32 -11.61 15.09 -1.56
N PRO A 33 -12.07 14.24 -2.51
CA PRO A 33 -13.15 14.62 -3.39
C PRO A 33 -14.42 14.90 -2.57
N LYS A 34 -15.19 15.92 -2.99
CA LYS A 34 -16.52 16.14 -2.40
C LYS A 34 -17.39 14.92 -2.65
N LEU A 35 -18.16 14.49 -1.64
CA LEU A 35 -19.05 13.32 -1.69
C LEU A 35 -19.94 13.34 -2.95
N GLU A 36 -20.49 14.51 -3.31
CA GLU A 36 -21.36 14.71 -4.47
C GLU A 36 -20.70 14.45 -5.83
N LYS A 37 -19.36 14.51 -5.91
CA LYS A 37 -18.59 14.31 -7.16
C LYS A 37 -17.71 13.05 -7.11
N GLY A 38 -17.85 12.22 -6.07
CA GLY A 38 -16.89 11.20 -5.64
C GLY A 38 -16.16 10.45 -6.76
N GLU A 39 -16.88 9.87 -7.71
CA GLU A 39 -16.28 9.07 -8.80
C GLU A 39 -15.77 9.89 -9.99
N GLN A 40 -16.38 11.05 -10.26
CA GLN A 40 -16.09 11.89 -11.43
C GLN A 40 -15.05 12.98 -11.14
N ALA A 41 -14.68 13.17 -9.87
CA ALA A 41 -13.67 14.12 -9.49
C ALA A 41 -12.36 13.78 -10.20
N ASN A 42 -11.81 14.75 -10.95
CA ASN A 42 -10.54 14.58 -11.64
C ASN A 42 -9.40 15.00 -10.71
N PRO A 43 -8.58 14.06 -10.18
CA PRO A 43 -7.46 14.40 -9.30
C PRO A 43 -6.27 14.99 -10.06
N TYR A 44 -6.26 14.89 -11.40
CA TYR A 44 -5.13 15.26 -12.25
C TYR A 44 -4.66 16.71 -12.04
N PRO A 45 -5.54 17.74 -11.99
CA PRO A 45 -5.09 19.11 -11.79
C PRO A 45 -4.40 19.32 -10.44
N TYR A 46 -4.86 18.64 -9.39
CA TYR A 46 -4.26 18.74 -8.06
C TYR A 46 -2.87 18.09 -8.01
N LEU A 47 -2.72 16.90 -8.59
CA LEU A 47 -1.43 16.20 -8.66
C LEU A 47 -0.41 16.98 -9.51
N LEU A 48 -0.87 17.66 -10.56
CA LEU A 48 0.00 18.43 -11.45
C LEU A 48 0.30 19.84 -10.92
N PHE A 49 -0.56 20.38 -10.04
CA PHE A 49 -0.45 21.76 -9.54
C PHE A 49 0.89 22.03 -8.86
N GLY A 50 1.38 21.11 -8.01
CA GLY A 50 2.68 21.28 -7.35
C GLY A 50 3.83 21.41 -8.36
N SER A 51 3.78 20.63 -9.44
CA SER A 51 4.77 20.69 -10.51
C SER A 51 4.67 21.99 -11.31
N LEU A 52 3.45 22.44 -11.65
CA LEU A 52 3.24 23.72 -12.34
C LEU A 52 3.68 24.91 -11.49
N PHE A 53 3.42 24.85 -10.18
CA PHE A 53 3.80 25.90 -9.25
C PHE A 53 5.32 26.03 -9.17
N TYR A 54 6.04 24.91 -9.14
CA TYR A 54 7.51 24.94 -9.19
C TYR A 54 8.04 25.56 -10.49
N VAL A 55 7.40 25.31 -11.65
CA VAL A 55 7.79 25.98 -12.90
C VAL A 55 7.68 27.51 -12.77
N PHE A 56 6.64 27.99 -12.10
CA PHE A 56 6.51 29.42 -11.78
C PHE A 56 7.60 29.89 -10.80
N GLU A 57 7.89 29.13 -9.75
CA GLU A 57 8.99 29.44 -8.81
C GLU A 57 10.35 29.52 -9.52
N ALA A 58 10.62 28.61 -10.46
CA ALA A 58 11.85 28.62 -11.25
C ALA A 58 11.99 29.91 -12.08
N ILE A 59 10.88 30.42 -12.65
CA ILE A 59 10.88 31.72 -13.34
C ILE A 59 11.23 32.85 -12.35
N VAL A 60 10.62 32.84 -11.16
CA VAL A 60 10.90 33.84 -10.12
C VAL A 60 12.37 33.79 -9.67
N VAL A 61 12.92 32.60 -9.45
CA VAL A 61 14.34 32.37 -9.12
C VAL A 61 15.24 32.97 -10.20
N MET A 62 14.94 32.69 -11.47
CA MET A 62 15.72 33.22 -12.59
C MET A 62 15.64 34.76 -12.67
N VAL A 63 14.48 35.36 -12.41
CA VAL A 63 14.31 36.82 -12.38
C VAL A 63 15.13 37.44 -11.24
N ILE A 64 15.00 36.92 -10.01
CA ILE A 64 15.75 37.41 -8.84
C ILE A 64 17.25 37.28 -9.09
N PHE A 65 17.71 36.12 -9.57
CA PHE A 65 19.11 35.89 -9.89
C PHE A 65 19.63 36.88 -10.93
N THR A 66 18.88 37.12 -12.00
CA THR A 66 19.27 38.07 -13.06
C THR A 66 19.33 39.51 -12.55
N MET A 67 18.40 39.91 -11.68
CA MET A 67 18.35 41.27 -11.14
C MET A 67 19.44 41.56 -10.11
N LEU A 68 19.81 40.57 -9.30
CA LEU A 68 20.66 40.79 -8.11
C LEU A 68 22.10 40.27 -8.26
N SER A 69 22.39 39.37 -9.21
CA SER A 69 23.73 38.76 -9.35
C SER A 69 24.85 39.75 -9.70
N ASN A 70 24.51 40.86 -10.38
CA ASN A 70 25.44 41.92 -10.75
C ASN A 70 25.26 43.20 -9.90
N HIS A 71 24.48 43.14 -8.82
CA HIS A 71 24.26 44.31 -7.98
C HIS A 71 25.56 44.71 -7.26
N GLU A 72 25.81 45.99 -7.02
CA GLU A 72 27.04 46.45 -6.34
C GLU A 72 27.17 45.97 -4.88
N SER A 73 26.07 45.54 -4.26
CA SER A 73 26.07 45.09 -2.87
C SER A 73 26.34 43.59 -2.81
N ASP A 74 27.42 43.20 -2.15
CA ASP A 74 27.79 41.78 -2.01
C ASP A 74 26.71 40.96 -1.30
N VAL A 75 25.98 41.57 -0.35
CA VAL A 75 24.84 40.92 0.32
C VAL A 75 23.74 40.55 -0.68
N LEU A 76 23.44 41.43 -1.64
CA LEU A 76 22.41 41.16 -2.65
C LEU A 76 22.87 40.11 -3.67
N LYS A 77 24.18 40.05 -3.97
CA LYS A 77 24.75 38.96 -4.78
C LYS A 77 24.63 37.62 -4.04
N ASP A 78 24.97 37.57 -2.76
CA ASP A 78 24.87 36.35 -1.94
C ASP A 78 23.43 35.85 -1.86
N VAL A 79 22.45 36.75 -1.73
CA VAL A 79 21.02 36.41 -1.80
C VAL A 79 20.68 35.82 -3.17
N ALA A 80 21.17 36.41 -4.27
CA ALA A 80 20.93 35.90 -5.62
C ALA A 80 21.41 34.44 -5.77
N TYR A 81 22.65 34.15 -5.35
CA TYR A 81 23.20 32.79 -5.40
C TYR A 81 22.49 31.84 -4.44
N SER A 82 22.09 32.30 -3.25
CA SER A 82 21.35 31.48 -2.29
C SER A 82 19.98 31.06 -2.85
N VAL A 83 19.26 31.99 -3.48
CA VAL A 83 17.98 31.71 -4.13
C VAL A 83 18.15 30.73 -5.30
N LEU A 84 19.23 30.87 -6.08
CA LEU A 84 19.55 29.93 -7.17
C LEU A 84 19.83 28.51 -6.64
N ILE A 85 20.61 28.38 -5.57
CA ILE A 85 20.93 27.08 -4.93
C ILE A 85 19.65 26.42 -4.43
N VAL A 86 18.80 27.17 -3.69
CA VAL A 86 17.51 26.65 -3.19
C VAL A 86 16.60 26.23 -4.34
N GLY A 87 16.53 27.03 -5.40
CA GLY A 87 15.81 26.69 -6.63
C GLY A 87 16.31 25.38 -7.23
N ALA A 88 17.63 25.22 -7.41
CA ALA A 88 18.23 24.01 -7.96
C ALA A 88 17.97 22.75 -7.10
N VAL A 89 18.01 22.87 -5.77
CA VAL A 89 17.63 21.78 -4.86
C VAL A 89 16.15 21.42 -5.05
N GLY A 90 15.28 22.43 -5.17
CA GLY A 90 13.87 22.21 -5.49
C GLY A 90 13.65 21.48 -6.82
N LEU A 91 14.47 21.76 -7.84
CA LEU A 91 14.40 21.07 -9.14
C LEU A 91 14.71 19.59 -8.98
N ALA A 92 15.76 19.25 -8.21
CA ALA A 92 16.14 17.87 -7.97
C ALA A 92 15.01 17.09 -7.26
N ILE A 93 14.34 17.72 -6.29
CA ILE A 93 13.17 17.14 -5.60
C ILE A 93 12.01 16.97 -6.58
N LEU A 94 11.74 17.96 -7.44
CA LEU A 94 10.68 17.86 -8.44
C LEU A 94 10.93 16.72 -9.43
N LEU A 95 12.16 16.59 -9.93
CA LEU A 95 12.53 15.52 -10.86
C LEU A 95 12.28 14.16 -10.23
N TYR A 96 12.60 13.97 -8.94
CA TYR A 96 12.26 12.77 -8.20
C TYR A 96 10.73 12.56 -8.12
N ASN A 97 9.96 13.60 -7.84
CA ASN A 97 8.50 13.52 -7.70
C ASN A 97 7.76 13.26 -9.01
N ILE A 98 8.27 13.71 -10.17
CA ILE A 98 7.62 13.51 -11.47
C ILE A 98 7.92 12.13 -12.07
N VAL A 99 8.93 11.39 -11.56
CA VAL A 99 9.26 10.06 -12.09
C VAL A 99 8.02 9.15 -12.05
N PRO A 100 7.60 8.57 -13.19
CA PRO A 100 6.37 7.76 -13.30
C PRO A 100 6.55 6.31 -12.80
N ILE A 101 7.41 6.10 -11.80
CA ILE A 101 7.79 4.78 -11.29
C ILE A 101 7.57 4.78 -9.79
N ARG A 102 7.03 3.67 -9.26
CA ARG A 102 6.95 3.47 -7.82
C ARG A 102 8.35 3.25 -7.27
N VAL A 103 8.90 4.31 -6.67
CA VAL A 103 10.13 4.26 -5.88
C VAL A 103 9.78 3.88 -4.44
N ASP A 104 10.67 4.11 -3.47
CA ASP A 104 10.37 3.88 -2.04
C ASP A 104 9.17 4.69 -1.53
N SER A 105 8.83 5.81 -2.18
CA SER A 105 7.65 6.61 -1.92
C SER A 105 6.68 6.62 -3.12
N ILE A 106 5.39 6.79 -2.83
CA ILE A 106 4.36 6.98 -3.87
C ILE A 106 4.46 8.43 -4.35
N THR A 107 5.16 8.64 -5.46
CA THR A 107 5.40 9.97 -6.06
C THR A 107 4.18 10.48 -6.84
N ASP A 108 4.12 11.79 -7.06
CA ASP A 108 3.05 12.41 -7.85
C ASP A 108 3.06 11.93 -9.30
N GLY A 109 4.23 11.68 -9.89
CA GLY A 109 4.38 11.08 -11.22
C GLY A 109 3.74 9.71 -11.33
N TYR A 110 3.96 8.83 -10.35
CA TYR A 110 3.31 7.52 -10.29
C TYR A 110 1.79 7.64 -10.08
N ARG A 111 1.34 8.58 -9.25
CA ARG A 111 -0.10 8.86 -9.08
C ARG A 111 -0.72 9.36 -10.38
N LEU A 112 -0.05 10.28 -11.09
CA LEU A 112 -0.48 10.84 -12.37
C LEU A 112 -0.63 9.76 -13.45
N THR A 113 0.32 8.84 -13.58
CA THR A 113 0.20 7.72 -14.52
C THR A 113 -0.95 6.78 -14.14
N THR A 114 -1.14 6.53 -12.84
CA THR A 114 -2.24 5.68 -12.36
C THR A 114 -3.60 6.29 -12.69
N VAL A 115 -3.83 7.59 -12.39
CA VAL A 115 -5.12 8.26 -12.64
C VAL A 115 -5.35 8.66 -14.10
N SER A 116 -4.31 8.59 -14.93
CA SER A 116 -4.45 8.81 -16.38
C SER A 116 -5.37 7.77 -17.01
N ASN A 117 -5.33 6.52 -16.51
CA ASN A 117 -6.29 5.48 -16.84
C ASN A 117 -7.66 5.78 -16.20
N PRO A 118 -8.73 5.97 -17.00
CA PRO A 118 -10.06 6.25 -16.49
C PRO A 118 -10.56 5.21 -15.46
N LYS A 119 -10.21 3.93 -15.66
CA LYS A 119 -10.61 2.82 -14.76
C LYS A 119 -10.13 3.02 -13.32
N ASN A 120 -8.97 3.65 -13.15
CA ASN A 120 -8.32 3.84 -11.85
C ASN A 120 -8.74 5.14 -11.15
N ARG A 121 -9.46 6.05 -11.81
CA ARG A 121 -9.83 7.35 -11.20
C ARG A 121 -10.77 7.17 -10.02
N ALA A 122 -11.80 6.35 -10.20
CA ALA A 122 -12.76 6.05 -9.13
C ALA A 122 -12.06 5.36 -7.94
N ALA A 123 -11.18 4.41 -8.23
CA ALA A 123 -10.33 3.76 -7.23
C ALA A 123 -9.43 4.75 -6.48
N PHE A 124 -8.85 5.73 -7.19
CA PHE A 124 -7.95 6.70 -6.56
C PHE A 124 -8.72 7.64 -5.64
N ASN A 125 -9.90 8.08 -6.06
CA ASN A 125 -10.79 8.88 -5.24
C ASN A 125 -11.27 8.12 -3.99
N GLU A 126 -11.52 6.81 -4.13
CA GLU A 126 -11.86 5.94 -3.00
C GLU A 126 -10.69 5.79 -2.03
N LEU A 127 -9.47 5.60 -2.51
CA LEU A 127 -8.26 5.58 -1.68
C LEU A 127 -8.17 6.87 -0.84
N LEU A 128 -8.35 8.03 -1.46
CA LEU A 128 -8.31 9.33 -0.77
C LEU A 128 -9.43 9.46 0.27
N ARG A 129 -10.63 8.93 -0.01
CA ARG A 129 -11.75 8.92 0.94
C ARG A 129 -11.44 8.04 2.15
N VAL A 130 -10.92 6.83 1.92
CA VAL A 130 -10.57 5.88 2.99
C VAL A 130 -9.47 6.44 3.88
N GLU A 131 -8.38 6.95 3.29
CA GLU A 131 -7.30 7.60 4.05
C GLU A 131 -7.80 8.77 4.89
N HIS A 132 -8.72 9.57 4.32
CA HIS A 132 -9.33 10.67 5.05
C HIS A 132 -10.06 10.18 6.30
N LEU A 133 -10.98 9.22 6.17
CA LEU A 133 -11.77 8.73 7.30
C LEU A 133 -10.88 8.12 8.40
N ILE A 134 -9.89 7.31 8.03
CA ILE A 134 -8.93 6.72 8.98
C ILE A 134 -8.15 7.82 9.72
N SER A 135 -7.68 8.86 9.01
CA SER A 135 -6.95 9.97 9.63
C SER A 135 -7.81 10.86 10.56
N HIS A 136 -9.13 10.67 10.55
CA HIS A 136 -10.09 11.34 11.43
C HIS A 136 -10.61 10.41 12.54
N GLY A 137 -10.00 9.24 12.71
CA GLY A 137 -10.29 8.33 13.80
C GLY A 137 -11.43 7.35 13.52
N GLU A 138 -11.94 7.29 12.28
CA GLU A 138 -12.86 6.24 11.90
C GLU A 138 -12.12 4.91 11.73
N THR A 139 -12.59 3.90 12.44
CA THR A 139 -11.96 2.57 12.50
C THR A 139 -12.65 1.55 11.61
N ASP A 140 -13.93 1.71 11.31
CA ASP A 140 -14.72 0.80 10.44
C ASP A 140 -15.07 1.46 9.11
N VAL A 141 -14.02 1.80 8.35
CA VAL A 141 -14.20 2.40 7.03
C VAL A 141 -14.51 1.32 6.01
N GLU A 142 -15.72 1.34 5.47
CA GLU A 142 -16.08 0.46 4.37
C GLU A 142 -15.29 0.83 3.12
N VAL A 143 -14.49 -0.11 2.61
CA VAL A 143 -13.78 0.01 1.32
C VAL A 143 -14.67 -0.56 0.23
N ARG A 144 -14.93 0.23 -0.82
CA ARG A 144 -15.66 -0.24 -1.99
C ARG A 144 -14.88 -1.32 -2.75
N VAL A 145 -15.62 -2.30 -3.28
CA VAL A 145 -15.09 -3.29 -4.22
C VAL A 145 -15.28 -2.81 -5.65
N PHE A 146 -14.23 -2.92 -6.45
CA PHE A 146 -14.22 -2.56 -7.87
C PHE A 146 -14.36 -3.82 -8.72
N ASP A 147 -15.29 -3.80 -9.68
CA ASP A 147 -15.49 -4.90 -10.62
C ASP A 147 -14.47 -4.89 -11.77
N GLU A 148 -14.01 -3.70 -12.18
CA GLU A 148 -12.92 -3.59 -13.15
C GLU A 148 -11.57 -3.85 -12.49
N ILE A 149 -10.89 -4.90 -12.94
CA ILE A 149 -9.64 -5.35 -12.32
C ILE A 149 -8.43 -4.72 -13.03
N THR A 150 -7.60 -4.04 -12.26
CA THR A 150 -6.27 -3.56 -12.61
C THR A 150 -5.36 -3.82 -11.40
N ASN A 151 -4.05 -3.65 -11.54
CA ASN A 151 -3.14 -3.72 -10.38
C ASN A 151 -3.59 -2.79 -9.23
N PHE A 152 -4.07 -1.59 -9.56
CA PHE A 152 -4.45 -0.60 -8.56
C PHE A 152 -5.80 -0.89 -7.92
N THR A 153 -6.81 -1.29 -8.69
CA THR A 153 -8.11 -1.68 -8.12
C THR A 153 -8.00 -2.97 -7.33
N THR A 154 -7.10 -3.87 -7.73
CA THR A 154 -6.79 -5.09 -6.98
C THR A 154 -6.18 -4.79 -5.62
N ASP A 155 -5.24 -3.84 -5.53
CA ASP A 155 -4.67 -3.43 -4.23
C ASP A 155 -5.78 -2.94 -3.26
N LEU A 156 -6.79 -2.21 -3.74
CA LEU A 156 -7.93 -1.79 -2.91
C LEU A 156 -8.86 -2.97 -2.55
N ASN A 157 -9.19 -3.82 -3.51
CA ASN A 157 -10.00 -5.01 -3.28
C ASN A 157 -9.34 -5.94 -2.26
N LEU A 158 -8.02 -6.12 -2.32
CA LEU A 158 -7.26 -6.89 -1.33
C LEU A 158 -7.30 -6.24 0.06
N ASN A 159 -7.41 -4.91 0.18
CA ASN A 159 -7.59 -4.26 1.48
C ASN A 159 -8.95 -4.61 2.09
N LYS A 160 -10.01 -4.66 1.27
CA LYS A 160 -11.32 -5.15 1.70
C LYS A 160 -11.24 -6.62 2.13
N VAL A 161 -10.53 -7.46 1.37
CA VAL A 161 -10.27 -8.86 1.76
C VAL A 161 -9.61 -8.93 3.14
N TYR A 162 -8.58 -8.12 3.42
CA TYR A 162 -7.96 -8.07 4.75
C TYR A 162 -8.95 -7.71 5.87
N ALA A 163 -9.81 -6.72 5.64
CA ALA A 163 -10.84 -6.36 6.62
C ALA A 163 -11.87 -7.49 6.82
N LEU A 164 -12.22 -8.22 5.77
CA LEU A 164 -13.12 -9.38 5.86
C LEU A 164 -12.47 -10.54 6.60
N LEU A 165 -11.17 -10.79 6.39
CA LEU A 165 -10.42 -11.81 7.12
C LEU A 165 -10.37 -11.50 8.62
N ASP A 166 -10.15 -10.24 9.01
CA ASP A 166 -10.19 -9.81 10.42
C ASP A 166 -11.57 -10.06 11.06
N LYS A 167 -12.64 -9.86 10.28
CA LYS A 167 -14.04 -10.14 10.66
C LYS A 167 -14.44 -11.61 10.49
N LYS A 168 -13.54 -12.50 10.05
CA LYS A 168 -13.81 -13.92 9.73
C LYS A 168 -14.92 -14.14 8.70
N ALA A 169 -15.18 -13.14 7.84
CA ALA A 169 -16.15 -13.19 6.75
C ALA A 169 -15.53 -13.86 5.50
N TYR A 170 -15.18 -15.14 5.64
CA TYR A 170 -14.40 -15.87 4.63
C TYR A 170 -15.09 -16.03 3.28
N ALA A 171 -16.40 -16.32 3.27
CA ALA A 171 -17.16 -16.48 2.03
C ALA A 171 -17.18 -15.18 1.20
N GLU A 172 -17.37 -14.03 1.84
CA GLU A 172 -17.32 -12.73 1.15
C GLU A 172 -15.92 -12.41 0.62
N ALA A 173 -14.88 -12.77 1.39
CA ALA A 173 -13.50 -12.60 0.97
C ALA A 173 -13.17 -13.45 -0.27
N GLU A 174 -13.64 -14.70 -0.31
CA GLU A 174 -13.43 -15.60 -1.47
C GLU A 174 -14.07 -15.04 -2.74
N VAL A 175 -15.26 -14.46 -2.68
CA VAL A 175 -15.93 -13.86 -3.85
C VAL A 175 -15.05 -12.76 -4.49
N ILE A 176 -14.41 -11.92 -3.67
CA ILE A 176 -13.52 -10.87 -4.16
C ILE A 176 -12.24 -11.47 -4.75
N ILE A 177 -11.65 -12.45 -4.06
CA ILE A 177 -10.41 -13.11 -4.51
C ILE A 177 -10.64 -13.84 -5.84
N ASP A 178 -11.79 -14.48 -6.02
CA ASP A 178 -12.13 -15.20 -7.25
C ASP A 178 -12.23 -14.27 -8.46
N LYS A 179 -12.80 -13.07 -8.27
CA LYS A 179 -12.79 -12.03 -9.31
C LYS A 179 -11.36 -11.63 -9.69
N ILE A 180 -10.47 -11.46 -8.72
CA ILE A 180 -9.07 -11.10 -8.96
C ILE A 180 -8.33 -12.22 -9.71
N ILE A 181 -8.52 -13.47 -9.28
CA ILE A 181 -7.89 -14.64 -9.89
C ILE A 181 -8.35 -14.84 -11.34
N ALA A 182 -9.63 -14.59 -11.63
CA ALA A 182 -10.18 -14.69 -12.98
C ALA A 182 -9.56 -13.67 -13.95
N ALA A 183 -9.08 -12.54 -13.44
CA ALA A 183 -8.44 -11.47 -14.21
C ALA A 183 -6.91 -11.59 -14.26
N LYS A 184 -6.36 -12.82 -14.21
CA LYS A 184 -4.91 -13.10 -14.20
C LYS A 184 -4.11 -12.35 -15.26
N ASP A 185 -4.66 -12.20 -16.47
CA ASP A 185 -3.96 -11.57 -17.60
C ASP A 185 -4.00 -10.02 -17.55
N GLU A 186 -4.78 -9.44 -16.63
CA GLU A 186 -4.93 -7.98 -16.46
C GLU A 186 -4.07 -7.42 -15.30
N ILE A 187 -3.41 -8.31 -14.54
CA ILE A 187 -2.65 -7.96 -13.34
C ILE A 187 -1.25 -8.56 -13.36
N ASP A 188 -0.35 -7.97 -12.57
CA ASP A 188 1.00 -8.48 -12.39
C ASP A 188 0.97 -9.86 -11.74
N GLU A 189 1.88 -10.75 -12.18
CA GLU A 189 2.00 -12.11 -11.66
C GLU A 189 2.10 -12.15 -10.12
N LYS A 190 2.85 -11.22 -9.51
CA LYS A 190 2.96 -11.14 -8.05
C LYS A 190 1.64 -10.83 -7.35
N VAL A 191 0.80 -10.00 -7.96
CA VAL A 191 -0.51 -9.65 -7.41
C VAL A 191 -1.44 -10.87 -7.49
N TYR A 192 -1.43 -11.54 -8.64
CA TYR A 192 -2.14 -12.80 -8.84
C TYR A 192 -1.71 -13.88 -7.84
N ILE A 193 -0.41 -14.10 -7.65
CA ILE A 193 0.13 -15.10 -6.71
C ILE A 193 -0.32 -14.81 -5.28
N ARG A 194 -0.35 -13.53 -4.86
CA ARG A 194 -0.84 -13.15 -3.53
C ARG A 194 -2.33 -13.37 -3.35
N ALA A 195 -3.14 -13.10 -4.39
CA ALA A 195 -4.57 -13.41 -4.36
C ALA A 195 -4.78 -14.93 -4.25
N ARG A 196 -4.05 -15.72 -5.04
CA ARG A 196 -4.07 -17.19 -4.98
C ARG A 196 -3.67 -17.70 -3.59
N ALA A 197 -2.61 -17.14 -3.00
CA ALA A 197 -2.19 -17.49 -1.64
C ALA A 197 -3.31 -17.24 -0.63
N GLN A 198 -3.98 -16.08 -0.69
CA GLN A 198 -5.09 -15.78 0.22
C GLN A 198 -6.27 -16.75 0.06
N LYS A 199 -6.60 -17.18 -1.17
CA LYS A 199 -7.63 -18.22 -1.38
C LYS A 199 -7.25 -19.54 -0.72
N ILE A 200 -5.98 -19.96 -0.85
CA ILE A 200 -5.48 -21.18 -0.20
C ILE A 200 -5.51 -21.03 1.33
N TYR A 201 -5.12 -19.88 1.86
CA TYR A 201 -5.21 -19.60 3.30
C TYR A 201 -6.63 -19.76 3.81
N ILE A 202 -7.61 -19.14 3.15
CA ILE A 202 -9.02 -19.24 3.56
C ILE A 202 -9.46 -20.71 3.55
N GLY A 203 -9.17 -21.43 2.46
CA GLY A 203 -9.49 -22.86 2.37
C GLY A 203 -8.86 -23.67 3.50
N LEU A 204 -7.60 -23.42 3.85
CA LEU A 204 -6.90 -24.16 4.91
C LEU A 204 -7.31 -23.73 6.32
N ILE A 205 -7.91 -22.56 6.52
CA ILE A 205 -8.36 -22.06 7.83
C ILE A 205 -9.83 -22.41 8.09
N ASP A 206 -10.70 -22.14 7.13
CA ASP A 206 -12.16 -22.21 7.27
C ASP A 206 -12.77 -23.55 6.85
N LYS A 207 -12.18 -24.20 5.84
CA LYS A 207 -12.73 -25.43 5.26
C LYS A 207 -12.05 -26.68 5.83
N ASP A 208 -12.71 -27.83 5.60
CA ASP A 208 -12.15 -29.13 5.89
C ASP A 208 -10.84 -29.36 5.11
N LEU A 209 -9.86 -30.00 5.77
CA LEU A 209 -8.53 -30.20 5.20
C LEU A 209 -8.56 -30.97 3.87
N GLU A 210 -9.46 -31.95 3.73
CA GLU A 210 -9.64 -32.72 2.50
C GLU A 210 -10.17 -31.85 1.35
N ALA A 211 -11.14 -30.97 1.62
CA ALA A 211 -11.64 -30.04 0.62
C ALA A 211 -10.56 -29.04 0.18
N ALA A 212 -9.79 -28.51 1.14
CA ALA A 212 -8.68 -27.61 0.86
C ALA A 212 -7.57 -28.31 0.05
N ARG A 213 -7.25 -29.58 0.39
CA ARG A 213 -6.27 -30.41 -0.32
C ARG A 213 -6.74 -30.71 -1.76
N ALA A 214 -8.02 -31.01 -1.95
CA ALA A 214 -8.58 -31.26 -3.28
C ALA A 214 -8.43 -30.01 -4.17
N TYR A 215 -8.80 -28.83 -3.67
CA TYR A 215 -8.59 -27.56 -4.37
C TYR A 215 -7.11 -27.31 -4.67
N TYR A 216 -6.23 -27.46 -3.68
CA TYR A 216 -4.79 -27.27 -3.85
C TYR A 216 -4.18 -28.16 -4.94
N ASN A 217 -4.60 -29.42 -4.99
CA ASN A 217 -4.11 -30.39 -5.97
C ASN A 217 -4.65 -30.16 -7.38
N ALA A 218 -5.91 -29.75 -7.51
CA ALA A 218 -6.54 -29.53 -8.81
C ALA A 218 -6.20 -28.17 -9.41
N GLU A 219 -6.20 -27.10 -8.60
CA GLU A 219 -6.26 -25.72 -9.08
C GLU A 219 -4.95 -24.93 -8.87
N VAL A 220 -3.96 -25.49 -8.17
CA VAL A 220 -2.71 -24.78 -7.85
C VAL A 220 -1.50 -25.51 -8.46
N PRO A 221 -1.04 -25.09 -9.65
CA PRO A 221 0.12 -25.66 -10.32
C PRO A 221 1.43 -25.53 -9.52
N ILE A 222 2.40 -26.42 -9.80
CA ILE A 222 3.68 -26.47 -9.07
C ILE A 222 4.47 -25.15 -9.15
N ASN A 223 4.46 -24.47 -10.29
CA ASN A 223 5.11 -23.17 -10.43
C ASN A 223 4.48 -22.13 -9.49
N GLU A 224 3.15 -22.08 -9.37
CA GLU A 224 2.48 -21.14 -8.47
C GLU A 224 2.80 -21.45 -7.00
N ARG A 225 2.83 -22.74 -6.61
CA ARG A 225 3.25 -23.16 -5.25
C ARG A 225 4.66 -22.66 -4.91
N ARG A 226 5.57 -22.76 -5.87
CA ARG A 226 6.96 -22.30 -5.72
C ARG A 226 7.07 -20.77 -5.68
N GLU A 227 6.22 -20.05 -6.41
CA GLU A 227 6.19 -18.59 -6.32
C GLU A 227 5.63 -18.13 -4.97
N ILE A 228 4.60 -18.82 -4.42
CA ILE A 228 4.08 -18.56 -3.08
C ILE A 228 5.18 -18.75 -2.01
N SER A 229 5.98 -19.82 -2.10
CA SER A 229 7.06 -20.07 -1.14
C SER A 229 8.20 -19.05 -1.19
N ARG A 230 8.37 -18.36 -2.33
CA ARG A 230 9.41 -17.35 -2.55
C ARG A 230 8.96 -15.93 -2.25
N ASP A 231 7.66 -15.64 -2.26
CA ASP A 231 7.14 -14.29 -2.03
C ASP A 231 7.26 -13.88 -0.54
N ILE A 232 7.97 -12.78 -0.29
CA ILE A 232 8.22 -12.24 1.05
C ILE A 232 7.11 -11.25 1.41
N SER A 233 5.86 -11.69 1.36
CA SER A 233 4.69 -10.96 1.86
C SER A 233 4.03 -11.75 3.00
N MET A 234 3.38 -11.06 3.93
CA MET A 234 2.74 -11.74 5.07
C MET A 234 1.64 -12.70 4.61
N ALA A 235 0.83 -12.31 3.61
CA ALA A 235 -0.16 -13.19 2.97
C ALA A 235 0.45 -14.50 2.43
N SER A 236 1.55 -14.41 1.67
CA SER A 236 2.19 -15.60 1.11
C SER A 236 2.88 -16.44 2.18
N ILE A 237 3.56 -15.83 3.16
CA ILE A 237 4.23 -16.56 4.24
C ILE A 237 3.25 -17.31 5.14
N ARG A 238 2.15 -16.67 5.58
CA ARG A 238 1.15 -17.35 6.43
C ARG A 238 0.48 -18.51 5.69
N THR A 239 0.25 -18.34 4.39
CA THR A 239 -0.29 -19.41 3.53
C THR A 239 0.74 -20.54 3.37
N TYR A 240 1.99 -20.20 3.11
CA TYR A 240 3.04 -21.18 2.89
C TYR A 240 3.30 -22.02 4.13
N LEU A 241 3.23 -21.42 5.32
CA LEU A 241 3.28 -22.16 6.60
C LEU A 241 2.18 -23.23 6.67
N LEU A 242 0.94 -22.90 6.29
CA LEU A 242 -0.17 -23.86 6.27
C LEU A 242 0.01 -24.93 5.19
N MET A 243 0.49 -24.56 4.00
CA MET A 243 0.79 -25.51 2.93
C MET A 243 1.87 -26.52 3.36
N ALA A 244 3.01 -26.01 3.84
CA ALA A 244 4.11 -26.84 4.31
C ALA A 244 3.70 -27.73 5.49
N GLY A 245 2.96 -27.19 6.46
CA GLY A 245 2.57 -27.91 7.67
C GLY A 245 1.46 -28.93 7.45
N LEU A 246 0.36 -28.53 6.80
CA LEU A 246 -0.85 -29.37 6.71
C LEU A 246 -0.90 -30.22 5.43
N LEU A 247 -0.38 -29.71 4.31
CA LEU A 247 -0.47 -30.39 3.03
C LEU A 247 0.76 -31.25 2.77
N ASP A 248 1.95 -30.65 2.84
CA ASP A 248 3.22 -31.31 2.51
C ASP A 248 3.84 -32.03 3.72
N LYS A 249 3.39 -31.71 4.94
CA LYS A 249 3.86 -32.27 6.22
C LYS A 249 5.39 -32.14 6.39
N SER A 250 5.94 -30.97 6.06
CA SER A 250 7.37 -30.69 6.08
C SER A 250 7.74 -29.68 7.16
N ARG A 251 8.32 -30.16 8.26
CA ARG A 251 8.84 -29.30 9.35
C ARG A 251 9.91 -28.32 8.87
N SER A 252 10.81 -28.76 7.98
CA SER A 252 11.89 -27.92 7.48
C SER A 252 11.36 -26.72 6.68
N GLU A 253 10.33 -26.92 5.86
CA GLU A 253 9.71 -25.82 5.11
C GLU A 253 8.90 -24.89 6.00
N CYS A 254 8.25 -25.41 7.05
CA CYS A 254 7.66 -24.56 8.09
C CYS A 254 8.72 -23.65 8.71
N LEU A 255 9.90 -24.17 9.09
CA LEU A 255 10.98 -23.35 9.64
C LEU A 255 11.48 -22.28 8.65
N VAL A 256 11.50 -22.56 7.35
CA VAL A 256 11.82 -21.56 6.31
C VAL A 256 10.78 -20.43 6.32
N ALA A 257 9.49 -20.75 6.38
CA ALA A 257 8.43 -19.75 6.48
C ALA A 257 8.57 -18.89 7.76
N LEU A 258 8.82 -19.55 8.89
CA LEU A 258 8.99 -18.89 10.20
C LEU A 258 10.22 -17.97 10.23
N ASN A 259 11.33 -18.35 9.58
CA ASN A 259 12.52 -17.50 9.49
C ASN A 259 12.28 -16.24 8.64
N ASN A 260 11.40 -16.32 7.65
CA ASN A 260 11.09 -15.19 6.77
C ASN A 260 10.00 -14.25 7.32
N VAL A 261 9.21 -14.68 8.31
CA VAL A 261 8.06 -13.90 8.82
C VAL A 261 8.48 -12.52 9.32
N TYR A 262 9.57 -12.41 10.09
CA TYR A 262 10.04 -11.13 10.63
C TYR A 262 10.45 -10.16 9.52
N ARG A 263 11.01 -10.66 8.42
CA ARG A 263 11.38 -9.83 7.27
C ARG A 263 10.14 -9.30 6.54
N ALA A 264 9.11 -10.12 6.38
CA ALA A 264 7.84 -9.67 5.79
C ALA A 264 7.07 -8.72 6.71
N PHE A 265 7.05 -9.01 8.01
CA PHE A 265 6.37 -8.18 9.01
C PHE A 265 6.94 -6.77 9.07
N LYS A 266 8.27 -6.61 9.03
CA LYS A 266 8.93 -5.28 8.98
C LYS A 266 8.54 -4.44 7.77
N ARG A 267 8.14 -5.06 6.67
CA ARG A 267 7.70 -4.39 5.43
C ARG A 267 6.19 -4.13 5.41
N THR A 268 5.45 -4.64 6.39
CA THR A 268 4.00 -4.50 6.46
C THR A 268 3.64 -3.13 7.02
N PRO A 269 2.70 -2.39 6.39
CA PRO A 269 2.21 -1.12 6.91
C PRO A 269 1.74 -1.25 8.36
N LYS A 270 2.08 -0.28 9.22
CA LYS A 270 1.73 -0.31 10.65
C LYS A 270 0.24 -0.54 10.91
N THR A 271 -0.62 0.03 10.06
CA THR A 271 -2.08 -0.12 10.13
C THR A 271 -2.56 -1.57 9.97
N ARG A 272 -1.79 -2.46 9.33
CA ARG A 272 -2.12 -3.87 9.13
C ARG A 272 -1.38 -4.82 10.08
N GLN A 273 -0.38 -4.34 10.79
CA GLN A 273 0.48 -5.20 11.60
C GLN A 273 -0.32 -5.97 12.66
N ALA A 274 -1.28 -5.32 13.33
CA ALA A 274 -2.12 -5.98 14.33
C ALA A 274 -2.91 -7.16 13.75
N THR A 275 -3.64 -6.95 12.65
CA THR A 275 -4.38 -8.00 11.94
C THR A 275 -3.44 -9.11 11.44
N GLU A 276 -2.27 -8.77 10.91
CA GLU A 276 -1.31 -9.79 10.44
C GLU A 276 -0.73 -10.65 11.55
N VAL A 277 -0.54 -10.09 12.76
CA VAL A 277 -0.17 -10.90 13.93
C VAL A 277 -1.25 -11.92 14.25
N ILE A 278 -2.52 -11.52 14.21
CA ILE A 278 -3.66 -12.43 14.48
C ILE A 278 -3.71 -13.53 13.41
N LEU A 279 -3.79 -13.15 12.13
CA LEU A 279 -3.93 -14.10 11.02
C LEU A 279 -2.76 -15.09 10.93
N PHE A 280 -1.54 -14.62 11.18
CA PHE A 280 -0.35 -15.47 11.20
C PHE A 280 -0.34 -16.43 12.40
N ASN A 281 -0.64 -15.93 13.60
CA ASN A 281 -0.64 -16.76 14.80
C ASN A 281 -1.78 -17.81 14.77
N GLU A 282 -2.93 -17.50 14.17
CA GLU A 282 -3.99 -18.48 13.91
C GLU A 282 -3.50 -19.59 12.98
N ALA A 283 -2.78 -19.24 11.90
CA ALA A 283 -2.18 -20.23 11.00
C ALA A 283 -1.12 -21.10 11.70
N LEU A 284 -0.24 -20.48 12.48
CA LEU A 284 0.77 -21.19 13.27
C LEU A 284 0.13 -22.15 14.27
N GLN A 285 -0.91 -21.71 14.98
CA GLN A 285 -1.60 -22.55 15.95
C GLN A 285 -2.22 -23.76 15.26
N LYS A 286 -2.83 -23.60 14.08
CA LYS A 286 -3.38 -24.74 13.31
C LYS A 286 -2.31 -25.77 12.91
N VAL A 287 -1.08 -25.35 12.65
CA VAL A 287 0.05 -26.26 12.39
C VAL A 287 0.54 -26.93 13.67
N ILE A 288 0.63 -26.20 14.79
CA ILE A 288 1.00 -26.76 16.11
C ILE A 288 -0.01 -27.83 16.54
N ASP A 289 -1.30 -27.55 16.39
CA ASP A 289 -2.36 -28.48 16.78
C ASP A 289 -2.32 -29.77 15.93
N ALA A 290 -1.90 -29.66 14.67
CA ALA A 290 -1.74 -30.80 13.76
C ALA A 290 -0.46 -31.61 14.02
N HIS A 291 0.61 -30.95 14.48
CA HIS A 291 1.93 -31.56 14.73
C HIS A 291 2.56 -31.03 16.05
N PRO A 292 2.04 -31.44 17.22
CA PRO A 292 2.53 -30.95 18.52
C PRO A 292 4.01 -31.28 18.77
N GLU A 293 4.53 -32.34 18.13
CA GLU A 293 5.89 -32.81 18.26
C GLU A 293 6.94 -31.93 17.55
N TRP A 294 6.52 -30.92 16.78
CA TRP A 294 7.44 -30.02 16.07
C TRP A 294 7.97 -28.85 16.92
N GLU A 295 7.40 -28.63 18.11
CA GLU A 295 7.83 -27.62 19.09
C GLU A 295 7.94 -26.20 18.48
N LEU A 296 6.86 -25.73 17.85
CA LEU A 296 6.84 -24.44 17.12
C LEU A 296 6.31 -23.27 17.96
N GLU A 297 5.98 -23.46 19.24
CA GLU A 297 5.35 -22.43 20.10
C GLU A 297 6.21 -21.16 20.25
N GLY A 298 7.53 -21.30 20.17
CA GLY A 298 8.49 -20.20 20.30
C GLY A 298 8.44 -19.17 19.16
N TYR A 299 7.74 -19.47 18.06
CA TYR A 299 7.70 -18.62 16.86
C TYR A 299 6.48 -17.70 16.77
N LYS A 300 5.67 -17.59 17.83
CA LYS A 300 4.54 -16.66 17.87
C LYS A 300 4.99 -15.23 17.59
N LEU A 301 4.37 -14.62 16.58
CA LEU A 301 4.65 -13.25 16.18
C LEU A 301 4.06 -12.29 17.22
N LYS A 302 4.81 -11.24 17.57
CA LYS A 302 4.40 -10.20 18.52
C LYS A 302 4.66 -8.82 17.91
N VAL A 303 3.78 -7.86 18.20
CA VAL A 303 4.04 -6.45 17.90
C VAL A 303 5.12 -5.98 18.89
N ALA A 304 6.17 -5.33 18.39
CA ALA A 304 7.11 -4.65 19.27
C ALA A 304 6.40 -3.41 19.84
N ASN A 305 6.24 -3.36 21.16
CA ASN A 305 5.72 -2.19 21.88
C ASN A 305 6.66 -0.99 21.71
#